data_AF-A0A2S3INC6-F1
#
_entry.id   AF-A0A2S3INC6-F1
#
_cell.length_a   1.000
_cell.length_b   1.000
_cell.length_c   1.000
_cell.angle_alpha   90.00
_cell.angle_beta   90.00
_cell.angle_gamma   90.00
#
_symmetry.space_group_name_H-M   'P 1'
#
loop_
_entity.id
_entity.type
_entity.pdbx_description
1 polymer ?
#
loop_
_entity_poly.entity_id
_entity_poly.type
_entity_poly.pdbx_seq_one_letter_code
_entity_poly.pdbx_strand_id
1 'polypeptide(L)'
;MASDGIALRDVCVVGVARTPMGGFLGALSSLPATKLGSIAIQAALKRANVDPSLVQEVYFGNVLSANLGQAPARQAAQGVSIRIFV
;
A
#
# COMPACT_ATOMS: atom_id res chain seq x y z
N MET A 1 28.54 -19.04 -15.68
CA MET A 1 27.46 -18.39 -16.45
C MET A 1 26.17 -18.81 -15.77
N ALA A 2 25.83 -18.10 -14.69
CA ALA A 2 24.60 -18.38 -13.94
C ALA A 2 23.42 -18.03 -14.86
N SER A 3 22.37 -18.82 -14.80
CA SER A 3 21.16 -18.62 -15.58
C SER A 3 20.51 -17.28 -15.21
N ASP A 4 20.76 -16.23 -16.01
CA ASP A 4 20.10 -14.91 -15.97
C ASP A 4 18.63 -14.98 -16.45
N GLY A 5 17.91 -16.02 -16.04
CA GLY A 5 16.50 -16.23 -16.38
C GLY A 5 15.66 -16.10 -15.14
N ILE A 6 14.78 -15.09 -15.10
CA ILE A 6 13.77 -14.93 -14.06
C ILE A 6 12.90 -16.19 -14.05
N ALA A 7 12.93 -16.93 -12.93
CA ALA A 7 12.10 -18.10 -12.73
C ALA A 7 10.66 -17.69 -12.37
N LEU A 8 9.69 -18.57 -12.64
CA LEU A 8 8.26 -18.32 -12.37
C LEU A 8 7.91 -17.97 -10.91
N ARG A 9 8.82 -18.24 -9.97
CA ARG A 9 8.63 -17.98 -8.53
C ARG A 9 9.53 -16.86 -8.00
N ASP A 10 10.26 -16.19 -8.87
CA ASP A 10 11.11 -15.08 -8.46
C ASP A 10 10.25 -13.89 -8.07
N VAL A 11 10.55 -13.30 -6.92
CA VAL A 11 9.83 -12.16 -6.37
C VAL A 11 10.61 -10.90 -6.69
N CYS A 12 9.96 -9.97 -7.38
CA CYS A 12 10.56 -8.69 -7.76
C CYS A 12 9.83 -7.53 -7.08
N VAL A 13 10.58 -6.53 -6.61
CA VAL A 13 10.01 -5.27 -6.12
C VAL A 13 9.90 -4.30 -7.30
N VAL A 14 8.69 -4.10 -7.80
CA VAL A 14 8.43 -3.30 -9.02
C VAL A 14 8.14 -1.82 -8.74
N GLY A 15 7.90 -1.45 -7.48
CA GLY A 15 7.64 -0.06 -7.10
C GLY A 15 7.73 0.17 -5.60
N VAL A 16 8.13 1.40 -5.23
CA VAL A 16 8.24 1.83 -3.83
C VAL A 16 7.77 3.27 -3.68
N ALA A 17 6.98 3.54 -2.65
CA ALA A 17 6.60 4.88 -2.25
C ALA A 17 6.30 4.93 -0.75
N ARG A 18 6.38 6.14 -0.17
CA ARG A 18 6.02 6.42 1.21
C ARG A 18 5.48 7.84 1.33
N THR A 19 4.66 8.08 2.34
CA THR A 19 4.32 9.44 2.76
C THR A 19 5.50 10.09 3.49
N PRO A 20 5.52 11.43 3.61
CA PRO A 20 6.38 12.11 4.57
C PRO A 20 6.05 11.67 6.00
N MET A 21 7.04 11.70 6.88
CA MET A 21 6.81 11.44 8.31
C MET A 21 6.33 12.73 8.98
N GLY A 22 5.16 12.67 9.61
CA GLY A 22 4.63 13.78 10.40
C GLY A 22 5.16 13.76 11.83
N GLY A 23 5.38 14.94 12.40
CA GLY A 23 5.56 15.08 13.85
C GLY A 23 4.26 14.75 14.60
N PHE A 24 4.38 14.39 15.88
CA PHE A 24 3.24 14.13 16.74
C PHE A 24 2.36 15.39 16.84
N LEU A 25 1.05 15.25 16.57
CA LEU A 25 0.10 16.37 16.48
C LEU A 25 0.49 17.45 15.43
N GLY A 26 1.29 17.07 14.43
CA GLY A 26 1.76 17.98 13.37
C GLY A 26 0.84 18.02 12.15
N ALA A 27 1.41 18.38 11.00
CA ALA A 27 0.68 18.67 9.76
C ALA A 27 -0.17 17.51 9.20
N LEU A 28 0.16 16.25 9.53
CA LEU A 28 -0.55 15.07 9.05
C LEU A 28 -1.56 14.50 10.07
N SER A 29 -1.69 15.14 11.25
CA SER A 29 -2.51 14.63 12.36
C SER A 29 -4.01 14.54 12.05
N SER A 30 -4.51 15.33 11.11
CA SER A 30 -5.91 15.31 10.68
C SER A 30 -6.24 14.16 9.74
N LEU A 31 -5.23 13.45 9.20
CA LEU A 31 -5.43 12.36 8.26
C LEU A 31 -5.40 11.01 9.00
N PRO A 32 -6.40 10.13 8.81
CA PRO A 32 -6.36 8.80 9.39
C PRO A 32 -5.28 7.94 8.72
N ALA A 33 -4.76 6.97 9.47
CA ALA A 33 -3.69 6.07 9.00
C ALA A 33 -4.06 5.34 7.70
N THR A 34 -5.32 4.94 7.53
CA THR A 34 -5.82 4.28 6.32
C THR A 34 -5.70 5.17 5.08
N LYS A 35 -5.95 6.48 5.22
CA LYS A 35 -5.82 7.45 4.11
C LYS A 35 -4.37 7.68 3.73
N LEU A 36 -3.48 7.79 4.71
CA LEU A 36 -2.03 7.86 4.47
C LEU A 36 -1.53 6.61 3.75
N GLY A 37 -2.03 5.43 4.15
CA GLY A 37 -1.81 4.16 3.47
C GLY A 37 -2.25 4.17 2.01
N SER A 38 -3.48 4.62 1.73
CA SER A 38 -3.98 4.77 0.36
C SER A 38 -3.08 5.64 -0.52
N ILE A 39 -2.61 6.79 0.01
CA ILE A 39 -1.72 7.70 -0.74
C ILE A 39 -0.40 7.01 -1.07
N ALA A 40 0.18 6.29 -0.12
CA ALA A 40 1.42 5.55 -0.35
C ALA A 40 1.25 4.45 -1.40
N ILE A 41 0.17 3.66 -1.32
CA ILE A 41 -0.15 2.59 -2.28
C ILE A 41 -0.35 3.18 -3.68
N GLN A 42 -1.10 4.28 -3.81
CA GLN A 42 -1.34 4.94 -5.09
C GLN A 42 -0.03 5.36 -5.77
N ALA A 43 0.87 5.98 -5.00
CA ALA A 43 2.14 6.45 -5.50
C ALA A 43 3.06 5.29 -5.91
N ALA A 44 3.04 4.17 -5.17
CA ALA A 44 3.81 2.98 -5.51
C ALA A 44 3.35 2.35 -6.83
N LEU A 45 2.02 2.16 -6.99
CA LEU A 45 1.43 1.62 -8.23
C LEU A 45 1.70 2.53 -9.43
N LYS A 46 1.56 3.85 -9.24
CA LYS A 46 1.85 4.84 -10.30
C LYS A 46 3.31 4.79 -10.75
N ARG A 47 4.27 4.64 -9.82
CA ARG A 47 5.70 4.52 -10.14
C ARG A 47 6.04 3.19 -10.82
N ALA A 48 5.36 2.11 -10.42
CA ALA A 48 5.47 0.81 -11.05
C ALA A 48 4.75 0.72 -12.41
N ASN A 49 3.93 1.72 -12.76
CA ASN A 49 3.04 1.72 -13.92
C ASN A 49 2.12 0.48 -13.96
N VAL A 50 1.57 0.09 -12.80
CA VAL A 50 0.69 -1.07 -12.64
C VAL A 50 -0.75 -0.60 -12.47
N ASP A 51 -1.67 -1.22 -13.20
CA ASP A 51 -3.11 -1.02 -13.03
C ASP A 51 -3.57 -1.57 -11.66
N PRO A 52 -4.24 -0.76 -10.82
CA PRO A 52 -4.76 -1.22 -9.52
C PRO A 52 -5.67 -2.46 -9.59
N SER A 53 -6.33 -2.72 -10.72
CA SER A 53 -7.18 -3.90 -10.93
C SER A 53 -6.39 -5.22 -11.00
N LEU A 54 -5.08 -5.15 -11.26
CA LEU A 54 -4.19 -6.31 -11.31
C LEU A 54 -3.67 -6.71 -9.93
N VAL A 55 -4.00 -5.98 -8.87
CA VAL A 55 -3.57 -6.30 -7.50
C VAL A 55 -4.55 -7.32 -6.89
N GLN A 56 -4.06 -8.51 -6.55
CA GLN A 56 -4.87 -9.56 -5.94
C GLN A 56 -4.99 -9.39 -4.42
N GLU A 57 -3.90 -9.03 -3.76
CA GLU A 57 -3.80 -9.01 -2.29
C GLU A 57 -3.06 -7.77 -1.81
N VAL A 58 -3.47 -7.27 -0.63
CA VAL A 58 -2.81 -6.14 0.04
C VAL A 58 -2.58 -6.49 1.50
N TYR A 59 -1.32 -6.55 1.88
CA TYR A 59 -0.90 -6.65 3.27
C TYR A 59 -0.49 -5.27 3.78
N PHE A 60 -1.13 -4.81 4.87
CA PHE A 60 -0.88 -3.49 5.44
C PHE A 60 -0.56 -3.61 6.93
N GLY A 61 0.68 -3.26 7.30
CA GLY A 61 1.11 -3.25 8.69
C GLY A 61 0.52 -2.06 9.45
N ASN A 62 -0.23 -2.32 10.51
CA ASN A 62 -0.74 -1.29 11.42
C ASN A 62 -0.71 -1.79 12.86
N VAL A 63 -0.02 -1.08 13.75
CA VAL A 63 0.16 -1.50 15.15
C VAL A 63 -1.03 -1.06 16.02
N LEU A 64 -1.43 0.21 15.93
CA LEU A 64 -2.53 0.77 16.72
C LEU A 64 -3.77 0.89 15.84
N SER A 65 -4.68 -0.08 15.94
CA SER A 65 -5.89 -0.15 15.11
C SER A 65 -7.13 0.49 15.76
N ALA A 66 -7.00 1.04 16.96
CA ALA A 66 -8.09 1.67 17.68
C ALA A 66 -8.67 2.84 16.87
N ASN A 67 -10.01 2.90 16.77
CA ASN A 67 -10.75 3.95 16.08
C ASN A 67 -10.45 4.12 14.58
N LEU A 68 -9.87 3.11 13.91
CA LEU A 68 -9.64 3.14 12.45
C LEU A 68 -10.77 2.49 11.65
N GLY A 69 -11.78 1.89 12.30
CA GLY A 69 -12.83 1.11 11.65
C GLY A 69 -12.39 -0.33 11.30
N GLN A 70 -13.25 -1.07 10.62
CA GLN A 70 -12.97 -2.47 10.27
C GLN A 70 -11.95 -2.61 9.15
N ALA A 71 -11.08 -3.61 9.26
CA ALA A 71 -10.10 -3.99 8.24
C ALA A 71 -9.30 -2.79 7.64
N PRO A 72 -8.37 -2.19 8.40
CA PRO A 72 -7.58 -1.04 7.94
C PRO A 72 -6.87 -1.25 6.60
N ALA A 73 -6.38 -2.47 6.33
CA ALA A 73 -5.77 -2.84 5.05
C ALA A 73 -6.75 -2.69 3.87
N ARG A 74 -7.99 -3.15 4.05
CA ARG A 74 -9.05 -3.04 3.04
C ARG A 74 -9.43 -1.59 2.80
N GLN A 75 -9.53 -0.78 3.86
CA GLN A 75 -9.81 0.65 3.71
C GLN A 75 -8.70 1.37 2.93
N ALA A 76 -7.42 1.06 3.22
CA ALA A 76 -6.29 1.63 2.50
C ALA A 76 -6.34 1.29 1.00
N ALA A 77 -6.68 0.05 0.66
CA ALA A 77 -6.79 -0.42 -0.73
C ALA A 77 -8.02 0.12 -1.47
N GLN A 78 -9.18 0.23 -0.79
CA GLN A 78 -10.38 0.84 -1.38
C GLN A 78 -10.18 2.30 -1.74
N GLY A 79 -9.38 3.03 -0.96
CA GLY A 79 -9.03 4.42 -1.27
C GLY A 79 -8.30 4.63 -2.60
N VAL A 80 -7.83 3.55 -3.23
CA VAL A 80 -7.19 3.53 -4.55
C VAL A 80 -7.88 2.57 -5.53
N SER A 81 -9.15 2.23 -5.26
CA SER A 81 -9.99 1.39 -6.13
C SER A 81 -9.47 -0.04 -6.36
N ILE A 82 -8.63 -0.57 -5.46
CA ILE A 82 -8.22 -1.98 -5.50
C ILE A 82 -9.34 -2.83 -4.92
N ARG A 83 -9.77 -3.85 -5.66
CA ARG A 83 -10.83 -4.77 -5.24
C ARG A 83 -10.21 -5.99 -4.55
N ILE A 84 -10.30 -6.04 -3.23
CA ILE A 84 -9.82 -7.18 -2.43
C ILE A 84 -11.03 -7.97 -1.93
N PHE A 85 -10.96 -9.30 -2.06
CA PHE A 85 -11.87 -10.24 -1.40
C PHE A 85 -11.37 -10.47 0.03
N VAL A 86 -12.24 -10.27 1.02
CA VAL A 86 -11.94 -10.42 2.45
C VAL A 86 -12.00 -11.89 2.84
#